data_AF-A0AAV7FWV7-F1
#
_entry.id   AF-A0AAV7FWV7-F1
#
_cell.length_a   1.000
_cell.length_b   1.000
_cell.length_c   1.000
_cell.angle_alpha   90.00
_cell.angle_beta   90.00
_cell.angle_gamma   90.00
#
_symmetry.space_group_name_H-M   'P 1'
#
loop_
_entity.id
_entity.type
_entity.pdbx_description
1 polymer ?
#
loop_
_entity_poly.entity_id
_entity_poly.type
_entity_poly.pdbx_seq_one_letter_code
_entity_poly.pdbx_strand_id
1 'polypeptide(L)'
;MHGIGKLKSLQGLDGFYVKNEIGYKIGELEHMNDLRQLRITLLKNVEDVEEVCSAKIYQKRNLMDLSLEWNYERNIHNNTRKEYYRFVSRT
;
A
#
# COMPACT_ATOMS: atom_id res chain seq x y z
N MET A 1 3.90 4.03 -11.46
CA MET A 1 3.33 5.29 -10.98
C MET A 1 4.51 6.22 -10.82
N HIS A 2 4.75 7.12 -11.78
CA HIS A 2 6.00 7.90 -11.76
C HIS A 2 5.76 9.27 -11.12
N GLY A 3 6.67 9.70 -10.24
CA GLY A 3 6.67 11.06 -9.69
C GLY A 3 5.77 11.29 -8.48
N ILE A 4 5.25 10.23 -7.84
CA ILE A 4 4.46 10.37 -6.60
C ILE A 4 5.27 11.07 -5.49
N GLY A 5 6.57 10.78 -5.39
CA GLY A 5 7.49 11.44 -4.45
C GLY A 5 7.69 12.94 -4.71
N LYS A 6 7.22 13.47 -5.85
CA LYS A 6 7.25 14.91 -6.14
C LYS A 6 6.06 15.66 -5.54
N LEU A 7 5.01 14.96 -5.11
CA LEU A 7 3.82 15.55 -4.50
C LEU A 7 4.07 15.90 -3.03
N LYS A 8 4.98 16.84 -2.76
CA LYS A 8 5.44 17.19 -1.40
C LYS A 8 4.33 17.67 -0.47
N SER A 9 3.31 18.33 -1.02
CA SER A 9 2.14 18.84 -0.27
C SER A 9 0.97 17.86 -0.20
N LEU A 10 1.14 16.63 -0.69
CA LEU A 10 0.10 15.60 -0.59
C LEU A 10 -0.10 15.24 0.88
N GLN A 11 -1.34 15.33 1.35
CA GLN A 11 -1.68 15.02 2.75
C GLN A 11 -2.24 13.61 2.93
N GLY A 12 -2.84 13.02 1.89
CA GLY A 12 -3.41 11.68 1.94
C GLY A 12 -2.88 10.83 0.79
N LEU A 13 -2.32 9.67 1.11
CA LEU A 13 -1.90 8.67 0.14
C LEU A 13 -2.49 7.32 0.54
N ASP A 14 -3.65 7.01 -0.02
CA ASP A 14 -4.31 5.72 0.16
C ASP A 14 -3.94 4.78 -1.01
N GLY A 15 -3.44 3.58 -0.68
CA GLY A 15 -3.10 2.56 -1.67
C GLY A 15 -1.74 2.74 -2.34
N PHE A 16 -0.67 2.99 -1.57
CA PHE A 16 0.69 2.85 -2.09
C PHE A 16 1.07 1.36 -2.19
N TYR A 17 1.16 0.84 -3.42
CA TYR A 17 1.49 -0.56 -3.69
C TYR A 17 3.00 -0.74 -3.88
N VAL A 18 3.66 -1.42 -2.94
CA VAL A 18 5.11 -1.66 -3.02
C VAL A 18 5.43 -2.71 -4.08
N LYS A 19 6.36 -2.36 -4.97
CA LYS A 19 6.92 -3.26 -5.99
C LYS A 19 8.39 -2.95 -6.20
N ASN A 20 9.15 -3.94 -6.67
CA ASN A 20 10.52 -3.74 -7.14
C ASN A 20 10.55 -3.12 -8.56
N GLU A 21 9.87 -1.99 -8.73
CA GLU A 21 9.72 -1.26 -9.98
C GLU A 21 9.91 0.25 -9.71
N ILE A 22 10.49 0.99 -10.66
CA ILE A 22 10.72 2.44 -10.52
C ILE A 22 9.37 3.15 -10.29
N GLY A 23 9.32 4.00 -9.26
CA GLY A 23 8.10 4.74 -8.87
C GLY A 23 7.13 3.97 -7.96
N TYR A 24 7.43 2.71 -7.61
CA TYR A 24 6.69 1.92 -6.62
C TYR A 24 7.54 1.49 -5.42
N LYS A 25 8.84 1.83 -5.46
CA LYS A 25 9.78 1.65 -4.36
C LYS A 25 9.38 2.51 -3.17
N ILE A 26 9.51 1.96 -1.95
CA ILE A 26 9.11 2.66 -0.73
C ILE A 26 9.93 3.94 -0.51
N GLY A 27 11.15 3.99 -1.06
CA GLY A 27 12.00 5.18 -1.06
C GLY A 27 11.38 6.41 -1.75
N GLU A 28 10.39 6.24 -2.63
CA GLU A 28 9.66 7.37 -3.23
C GLU A 28 8.96 8.26 -2.18
N LEU A 29 8.70 7.73 -0.98
CA LEU A 29 8.06 8.43 0.11
C LEU A 29 9.02 9.34 0.90
N GLU A 30 10.32 9.33 0.61
CA GLU A 30 11.35 10.04 1.39
C GLU A 30 10.99 11.51 1.66
N HIS A 31 10.55 12.23 0.62
CA HIS A 31 10.33 13.68 0.68
C HIS A 31 8.86 14.09 0.91
N MET A 32 7.96 13.13 1.12
CA MET A 32 6.52 13.38 1.29
C MET A 32 6.18 13.71 2.76
N ASN A 33 6.75 14.81 3.27
CA ASN A 33 6.71 15.15 4.71
C ASN A 33 5.37 15.72 5.19
N ASP A 34 4.51 16.19 4.29
CA ASP A 34 3.19 16.74 4.64
C ASP A 34 2.10 15.67 4.72
N LEU A 35 2.45 14.40 4.52
CA LEU A 35 1.52 13.27 4.67
C LEU A 35 0.97 13.22 6.08
N ARG A 36 -0.36 13.16 6.15
CA ARG A 36 -1.17 12.95 7.35
C ARG A 36 -1.79 11.56 7.38
N GLN A 37 -2.06 10.99 6.22
CA GLN A 37 -2.62 9.65 6.07
C GLN A 37 -1.85 8.87 5.01
N LEU A 38 -1.45 7.64 5.35
CA LEU A 38 -0.66 6.78 4.48
C LEU A 38 -1.10 5.33 4.63
N ARG A 39 -1.53 4.71 3.52
CA ARG A 39 -1.72 3.26 3.43
C ARG A 39 -0.69 2.67 2.48
N ILE A 40 0.11 1.76 3.02
CA ILE A 40 1.12 0.99 2.27
C ILE A 40 0.67 -0.47 2.19
N THR A 41 0.74 -1.04 1.00
CA THR A 41 0.35 -2.43 0.72
C THR A 41 1.45 -3.17 0.01
N LEU A 42 1.41 -4.50 0.06
CA LEU A 42 2.40 -5.40 -0.54
C LEU A 42 3.81 -5.26 0.06
N LEU A 43 3.91 -5.02 1.36
CA LEU A 43 5.20 -4.90 2.05
C LEU A 43 6.09 -6.15 1.92
N LYS A 44 5.53 -7.33 1.62
CA LYS A 44 6.29 -8.54 1.29
C LYS A 44 7.24 -8.39 0.09
N ASN A 45 7.03 -7.38 -0.76
CA ASN A 45 7.85 -7.11 -1.95
C ASN A 45 9.05 -6.21 -1.63
N VAL A 46 9.21 -5.79 -0.37
CA VAL A 46 10.41 -5.07 0.07
C VAL A 46 11.55 -6.08 0.19
N GLU A 47 12.58 -5.91 -0.64
CA GLU A 47 13.79 -6.75 -0.63
C GLU A 47 14.94 -6.09 0.15
N ASP A 48 14.89 -4.78 0.33
CA ASP A 48 15.98 -3.98 0.90
C ASP A 48 15.52 -3.14 2.10
N VAL A 49 16.15 -3.39 3.25
CA VAL A 49 15.88 -2.67 4.51
C VAL A 49 16.40 -1.23 4.45
N GLU A 50 17.46 -0.96 3.69
CA GLU A 50 17.98 0.40 3.50
C GLU A 50 16.96 1.26 2.75
N GLU A 51 16.27 0.67 1.76
CA GLU A 51 15.18 1.32 1.03
C GLU A 51 14.03 1.71 1.98
N VAL A 52 13.65 0.85 2.93
CA VAL A 52 12.64 1.17 3.95
C VAL A 52 13.09 2.32 4.84
N CYS A 53 14.35 2.30 5.27
CA CYS A 53 14.92 3.37 6.08
C CYS A 53 14.92 4.71 5.34
N SER A 54 15.16 4.70 4.02
CA SER A 54 15.17 5.88 3.16
C SER A 54 13.80 6.58 3.11
N ALA A 55 12.71 5.81 3.22
CA ALA A 55 11.36 6.36 3.25
C ALA A 55 11.08 7.25 4.48
N LYS A 56 11.91 7.16 5.54
CA LYS A 56 11.86 8.01 6.74
C LYS A 56 10.45 8.16 7.32
N ILE A 57 9.65 7.09 7.29
CA ILE A 57 8.23 7.13 7.74
C ILE A 57 8.15 7.61 9.18
N TYR A 58 9.05 7.13 10.04
CA TYR A 58 9.14 7.53 11.45
C TYR A 58 9.46 9.02 11.69
N GLN A 59 9.97 9.74 10.68
CA GLN A 59 10.29 11.17 10.78
C GLN A 59 9.13 12.07 10.34
N LYS A 60 8.06 11.51 9.76
CA LYS A 60 6.91 12.26 9.27
C LYS A 60 6.00 12.68 10.43
N ARG A 61 6.34 13.79 11.07
CA ARG A 61 5.69 14.29 12.30
C ARG A 61 4.19 14.57 12.18
N ASN A 62 3.72 14.84 10.97
CA ASN A 62 2.30 15.13 10.71
C ASN A 62 1.49 13.88 10.37
N LEU A 63 2.12 12.71 10.30
CA LEU A 63 1.45 11.45 9.97
C LEU A 63 0.59 10.99 11.14
N MET A 64 -0.73 11.10 10.98
CA MET A 64 -1.71 10.75 12.00
C MET A 64 -2.24 9.33 11.80
N ASP A 65 -2.38 8.90 10.54
CA ASP A 65 -2.90 7.58 10.18
C ASP A 65 -1.89 6.81 9.32
N LEU A 66 -1.45 5.66 9.81
CA LEU A 66 -0.57 4.74 9.08
C LEU A 66 -1.19 3.35 9.03
N SER A 67 -1.46 2.86 7.82
CA SER A 67 -1.92 1.49 7.57
C SER A 67 -0.84 0.73 6.80
N LEU A 68 -0.42 -0.42 7.34
CA LEU A 68 0.61 -1.29 6.78
C LEU A 68 0.02 -2.66 6.49
N GLU A 69 0.02 -3.06 5.21
CA GLU A 69 -0.49 -4.35 4.77
C GLU A 69 0.64 -5.20 4.17
N TRP A 70 0.93 -6.34 4.81
CA TRP A 70 2.00 -7.26 4.38
C TRP A 70 1.73 -7.86 2.99
N ASN A 71 0.50 -8.32 2.78
CA ASN A 71 0.01 -8.87 1.52
C ASN A 71 -1.25 -8.12 1.10
N TYR A 72 -1.45 -7.98 -0.21
CA TYR A 72 -2.72 -7.55 -0.77
C TYR A 72 -3.51 -8.78 -1.19
N GLU A 73 -4.29 -9.33 -0.28
CA GLU A 73 -5.35 -10.27 -0.67
C GLU A 73 -6.53 -9.44 -1.15
N ARG A 74 -6.59 -9.25 -2.47
CA ARG A 74 -7.86 -8.91 -3.09
C ARG A 74 -8.77 -10.11 -2.87
N ASN A 75 -9.50 -10.12 -1.74
CA ASN A 75 -10.64 -10.99 -1.53
C ASN A 75 -11.74 -10.51 -2.49
N ILE A 76 -11.52 -10.76 -3.78
CA ILE A 76 -12.58 -10.81 -4.77
C ILE A 76 -13.41 -12.00 -4.31
N HIS A 77 -14.39 -11.73 -3.43
CA HIS A 77 -15.48 -12.66 -3.23
C HIS A 77 -16.11 -12.84 -4.60
N ASN A 78 -15.70 -13.89 -5.31
CA ASN A 78 -16.45 -14.45 -6.41
C ASN A 78 -17.75 -14.98 -5.80
N ASN A 79 -18.70 -14.08 -5.56
CA ASN A 79 -20.04 -14.42 -5.12
C ASN A 79 -20.80 -15.22 -6.19
N THR A 80 -20.21 -15.45 -7.36
CA THR A 80 -20.78 -16.29 -8.41
C THR A 80 -20.58 -17.79 -8.20
N ARG A 81 -19.63 -18.23 -7.35
CA ARG A 81 -19.32 -19.67 -7.21
C ARG A 81 -19.86 -20.31 -5.92
N LYS A 82 -20.00 -19.55 -4.83
CA LYS A 82 -20.61 -20.06 -3.57
C LYS A 82 -22.14 -20.21 -3.65
N GLU A 83 -22.82 -19.34 -4.40
CA GLU A 83 -24.27 -19.45 -4.66
C GLU A 83 -24.63 -20.72 -5.44
N TYR A 84 -23.84 -21.07 -6.47
CA TYR A 84 -24.06 -22.28 -7.29
C TYR A 84 -24.01 -23.56 -6.45
N TYR A 85 -22.96 -23.77 -5.64
CA TYR A 85 -22.88 -24.95 -4.79
C TYR A 85 -23.94 -24.94 -3.67
N ARG A 86 -24.36 -23.77 -3.18
CA ARG A 86 -25.46 -23.69 -2.20
C ARG A 86 -26.82 -24.09 -2.80
N PHE A 87 -27.02 -23.85 -4.09
CA PHE A 87 -28.22 -24.26 -4.81
C PHE A 87 -28.19 -25.75 -5.17
N VAL A 88 -27.06 -26.24 -5.70
CA VAL A 88 -26.91 -27.65 -6.11
C VAL A 88 -26.89 -28.62 -4.92
N SER A 89 -26.39 -28.21 -3.75
CA SER A 89 -26.42 -29.04 -2.53
C SER A 89 -27.75 -29.02 -1.77
N ARG A 90 -28.74 -28.26 -2.25
CA ARG A 90 -30.09 -28.18 -1.67
C ARG A 90 -31.17 -28.86 -2.53
N THR A 91 -30.78 -29.41 -3.67
CA THR A 91 -31.56 -30.34 -4.51
C THR A 91 -30.98 -31.74 -4.39
#